data_AF-A0A7R9Z8L7-F1
#
_entry.id   AF-A0A7R9Z8L7-F1
#
_cell.length_a   1.000
_cell.length_b   1.000
_cell.length_c   1.000
_cell.angle_alpha   90.00
_cell.angle_beta   90.00
_cell.angle_gamma   90.00
#
_symmetry.space_group_name_H-M   'P 1'
#
loop_
_entity.id
_entity.type
_entity.pdbx_description
1 polymer ?
#
loop_
_entity_poly.entity_id
_entity_poly.type
_entity_poly.pdbx_seq_one_letter_code
_entity_poly.pdbx_strand_id
1 'polypeptide(L)'
;PPWSTRNRLSCGPSPRSFALTNPSVDTCIELMEFIQTMAMPWCLEGTRSLFVRRVHAVAVVFLGLIAASFLLNSHVYLVPSTGAPTEGSICLENAVVSMAYGYSLDRFEQFLYTLRLNFCGRIILFTEPNAEKRILKLMENLDVTNHPVKRKEGMRPEVHRLLLNKEACAPPLRWCLFTDFRDVFFQAGAESWDAHLPHQVDLIFAEEDQSATMGRSMHNSEWIRQCHGNEGVQELSNYSIVCSGTFIGTPRGTRILMDKMVSEVTGCNGSGIVGMDQGHMNWIVRKEIVALGVNYTAEQRRKGVINTVGLVKAKSLLSEIDQGGDFLTQTDGITPSPVVHQYDRFPELKEIAVRHMQQAKKALSHN
;
A
#
# COMPACT_ATOMS: atom_id res chain seq x y z
N PRO A 1 -53.90 22.25 42.77
CA PRO A 1 -55.27 22.76 42.55
C PRO A 1 -55.39 24.23 43.00
N PRO A 2 -56.08 25.14 42.27
CA PRO A 2 -57.04 24.92 41.20
C PRO A 2 -56.59 25.42 39.82
N TRP A 3 -57.43 25.09 38.83
CA TRP A 3 -57.29 25.23 37.39
C TRP A 3 -57.57 26.65 36.88
N SER A 4 -56.92 27.04 35.78
CA SER A 4 -57.62 27.71 34.67
C SER A 4 -56.84 27.57 33.35
N THR A 5 -57.54 27.09 32.34
CA THR A 5 -57.15 26.78 30.97
C THR A 5 -57.02 28.02 30.07
N ARG A 6 -56.01 28.06 29.19
CA ARG A 6 -56.11 28.64 27.83
C ARG A 6 -55.02 28.07 26.91
N ASN A 7 -55.46 27.33 25.90
CA ASN A 7 -54.65 26.85 24.78
C ASN A 7 -54.19 28.04 23.92
N ARG A 8 -52.88 28.16 23.70
CA ARG A 8 -52.31 28.76 22.47
C ARG A 8 -51.36 27.75 21.86
N LEU A 9 -51.71 27.31 20.65
CA LEU A 9 -50.80 26.62 19.75
C LEU A 9 -49.68 27.59 19.36
N SER A 10 -48.45 27.31 19.79
CA SER A 10 -47.26 27.97 19.26
C SER A 10 -46.71 27.12 18.12
N CYS A 11 -46.67 27.68 16.91
CA CYS A 11 -45.92 27.13 15.79
C CYS A 11 -44.43 27.06 16.18
N GLY A 12 -43.87 25.85 16.14
CA GLY A 12 -42.43 25.62 16.30
C GLY A 12 -41.61 26.17 15.12
N PRO A 13 -40.28 26.29 15.28
CA PRO A 13 -39.42 26.97 14.32
C PRO A 13 -39.32 26.20 13.00
N SER A 14 -39.08 26.95 11.92
CA SER A 14 -38.84 26.42 10.57
C SER A 14 -37.65 25.46 10.53
N PRO A 15 -37.62 24.48 9.60
CA PRO A 15 -36.47 23.61 9.43
C PRO A 15 -35.27 24.44 8.95
N ARG A 16 -34.15 24.34 9.69
CA ARG A 16 -32.85 24.80 9.21
C ARG A 16 -32.46 23.99 7.97
N SER A 17 -31.97 24.68 6.95
CA SER A 17 -31.31 24.09 5.79
C SER A 17 -30.10 23.25 6.24
N PHE A 18 -30.13 21.94 6.00
CA PHE A 18 -28.94 21.10 6.04
C PHE A 18 -28.22 21.23 4.69
N ALA A 19 -27.08 21.90 4.67
CA ALA A 19 -26.11 21.74 3.59
C ALA A 19 -25.25 20.52 3.93
N LEU A 20 -25.49 19.40 3.23
CA LEU A 20 -24.60 18.24 3.27
C LEU A 20 -23.59 18.39 2.14
N THR A 21 -22.34 18.72 2.47
CA THR A 21 -21.20 18.56 1.57
C THR A 21 -20.69 17.13 1.71
N ASN A 22 -20.84 16.33 0.65
CA ASN A 22 -20.37 14.94 0.47
C ASN A 22 -20.75 13.94 1.58
N PRO A 23 -21.92 13.29 1.50
CA PRO A 23 -22.22 12.13 2.34
C PRO A 23 -21.29 10.96 2.01
N SER A 24 -20.84 10.22 3.03
CA SER A 24 -20.12 8.96 2.84
C SER A 24 -21.05 7.89 2.26
N VAL A 25 -20.48 6.82 1.71
CA VAL A 25 -21.25 5.65 1.21
C VAL A 25 -22.18 5.10 2.30
N ASP A 26 -21.74 5.11 3.55
CA ASP A 26 -22.53 4.64 4.70
C ASP A 26 -23.76 5.52 4.95
N THR A 27 -23.64 6.85 4.81
CA THR A 27 -24.78 7.77 4.92
C THR A 27 -25.82 7.53 3.80
N CYS A 28 -25.38 7.11 2.61
CA CYS A 28 -26.28 6.76 1.52
C CYS A 28 -26.98 5.41 1.75
N ILE A 29 -26.30 4.44 2.36
CA ILE A 29 -26.89 3.14 2.73
C ILE A 29 -27.93 3.31 3.82
N GLU A 30 -27.63 4.08 4.88
CA GLU A 30 -28.58 4.39 5.95
C GLU A 30 -29.83 5.12 5.43
N LEU A 31 -29.66 6.02 4.47
CA LEU A 31 -30.78 6.71 3.82
C LEU A 31 -31.63 5.76 2.96
N MET A 32 -30.99 4.79 2.28
CA MET A 32 -31.68 3.77 1.48
C MET A 32 -32.48 2.80 2.36
N GLU A 33 -31.91 2.37 3.48
CA GLU A 33 -32.60 1.54 4.49
C GLU A 33 -33.78 2.31 5.11
N PHE A 34 -33.61 3.58 5.44
CA PHE A 34 -34.69 4.44 5.95
C PHE A 34 -35.84 4.58 4.94
N ILE A 35 -35.54 4.77 3.65
CA ILE A 35 -36.55 4.89 2.59
C ILE A 35 -37.27 3.56 2.35
N GLN A 36 -36.57 2.43 2.39
CA GLN A 36 -37.18 1.10 2.26
C GLN A 36 -38.11 0.78 3.44
N THR A 37 -37.71 1.14 4.67
CA THR A 37 -38.52 0.93 5.87
C THR A 37 -39.79 1.81 5.87
N MET A 38 -39.73 3.00 5.28
CA MET A 38 -40.90 3.87 5.09
C MET A 38 -41.84 3.37 3.97
N ALA A 39 -41.37 2.46 3.13
CA ALA A 39 -42.07 1.95 1.97
C ALA A 39 -42.52 0.48 2.14
N MET A 40 -43.09 0.09 3.28
CA MET A 40 -44.21 -0.88 3.46
C MET A 40 -44.33 -1.37 4.91
N PRO A 41 -45.54 -1.69 5.45
CA PRO A 41 -46.85 -1.73 4.80
C PRO A 41 -47.90 -0.81 5.46
N TRP A 42 -48.43 0.13 4.67
CA TRP A 42 -49.84 0.52 4.76
C TRP A 42 -50.52 0.01 3.48
N CYS A 43 -50.87 -1.27 3.49
CA CYS A 43 -51.82 -1.84 2.55
C CYS A 43 -53.20 -1.80 3.21
N LEU A 44 -53.98 -0.75 2.97
CA LEU A 44 -55.44 -0.81 2.96
C LEU A 44 -55.97 0.14 1.88
N GLU A 45 -56.63 -0.49 0.92
CA GLU A 45 -57.62 -0.04 -0.06
C GLU A 45 -57.70 1.44 -0.50
N GLY A 46 -57.67 1.61 -1.82
CA GLY A 46 -58.67 2.43 -2.50
C GLY A 46 -58.48 3.94 -2.47
N THR A 47 -57.39 4.46 -3.03
CA THR A 47 -57.34 5.64 -3.93
C THR A 47 -55.87 6.05 -4.13
N ARG A 48 -55.28 5.68 -5.27
CA ARG A 48 -53.91 6.10 -5.62
C ARG A 48 -53.93 7.58 -5.99
N SER A 49 -53.57 8.47 -5.05
CA SER A 49 -53.43 9.89 -5.34
C SER A 49 -52.27 10.12 -6.31
N LEU A 50 -52.48 11.04 -7.26
CA LEU A 50 -51.49 11.49 -8.25
C LEU A 50 -50.15 11.91 -7.60
N PHE A 51 -50.19 12.27 -6.33
CA PHE A 51 -49.06 12.73 -5.52
C PHE A 51 -48.00 11.63 -5.32
N VAL A 52 -48.40 10.40 -4.98
CA VAL A 52 -47.46 9.29 -4.74
C VAL A 52 -46.70 8.94 -6.02
N ARG A 53 -47.38 8.98 -7.18
CA ARG A 53 -46.73 8.74 -8.48
C ARG A 53 -45.73 9.83 -8.84
N ARG A 54 -46.02 11.10 -8.50
CA ARG A 54 -45.11 12.22 -8.75
C ARG A 54 -43.87 12.19 -7.85
N VAL A 55 -44.03 11.84 -6.57
CA VAL A 55 -42.90 11.69 -5.64
C VAL A 55 -41.98 10.53 -6.08
N HIS A 56 -42.57 9.40 -6.50
CA HIS A 56 -41.78 8.27 -7.01
C HIS A 56 -41.04 8.62 -8.30
N ALA A 57 -41.68 9.33 -9.24
CA ALA A 57 -41.04 9.76 -10.47
C ALA A 57 -39.87 10.74 -10.22
N VAL A 58 -40.02 11.69 -9.29
CA VAL A 58 -38.95 12.62 -8.92
C VAL A 58 -37.78 11.88 -8.27
N ALA A 59 -38.05 10.92 -7.37
CA ALA A 59 -37.01 10.11 -6.74
C ALA A 59 -36.20 9.29 -7.76
N VAL A 60 -36.87 8.66 -8.74
CA VAL A 60 -36.20 7.88 -9.80
C VAL A 60 -35.33 8.77 -10.69
N VAL A 61 -35.81 9.97 -11.06
CA VAL A 61 -35.02 10.92 -11.86
C VAL A 61 -33.82 11.43 -11.07
N PHE A 62 -33.99 11.75 -9.79
CA PHE A 62 -32.90 12.22 -8.93
C PHE A 62 -31.83 11.16 -8.72
N LEU A 63 -32.23 9.89 -8.51
CA LEU A 63 -31.31 8.75 -8.43
C LEU A 63 -30.59 8.49 -9.76
N GLY A 64 -31.29 8.62 -10.89
CA GLY A 64 -30.69 8.53 -12.22
C GLY A 64 -29.62 9.61 -12.47
N LEU A 65 -29.85 10.84 -12.00
CA LEU A 65 -28.90 11.94 -12.11
C LEU A 65 -27.67 11.75 -11.19
N ILE A 66 -27.85 11.21 -9.98
CA ILE A 66 -26.74 10.87 -9.08
C ILE A 66 -25.89 9.74 -9.70
N ALA A 67 -26.52 8.68 -10.22
CA ALA A 67 -25.81 7.59 -10.89
C ALA A 67 -25.06 8.08 -12.15
N ALA A 68 -25.69 8.95 -12.95
CA ALA A 68 -25.04 9.56 -14.11
C ALA A 68 -23.85 10.46 -13.71
N SER A 69 -23.95 11.18 -12.58
CA SER A 69 -22.84 11.99 -12.05
C SER A 69 -21.68 11.13 -11.55
N PHE A 70 -21.94 9.93 -11.03
CA PHE A 70 -20.89 8.96 -10.68
C PHE A 70 -20.22 8.39 -11.93
N LEU A 71 -21.00 8.09 -12.98
CA LEU A 71 -20.49 7.59 -14.27
C LEU A 71 -19.72 8.65 -15.07
N LEU A 72 -20.09 9.93 -14.95
CA LEU A 72 -19.40 11.03 -15.64
C LEU A 72 -18.11 11.48 -14.92
N ASN A 73 -17.96 11.22 -13.62
CA ASN A 73 -16.72 11.51 -12.87
C ASN A 73 -15.78 10.30 -12.76
N SER A 74 -16.17 9.14 -13.28
CA SER A 74 -15.28 7.98 -13.43
C SER A 74 -14.82 7.90 -14.89
N HIS A 75 -13.85 8.76 -15.25
CA HIS A 75 -13.01 8.52 -16.43
C HIS A 75 -12.11 7.30 -16.17
N VAL A 76 -12.70 6.11 -16.20
CA VAL A 76 -11.98 4.87 -16.45
C VAL A 76 -11.77 4.82 -17.96
N TYR A 77 -10.58 5.23 -18.40
CA TYR A 77 -10.13 4.97 -19.76
C TYR A 77 -9.91 3.46 -19.89
N LEU A 78 -10.87 2.76 -20.48
CA LEU A 78 -10.63 1.43 -21.04
C LEU A 78 -9.85 1.63 -22.34
N VAL A 79 -8.52 1.67 -22.23
CA VAL A 79 -7.64 1.43 -23.37
C VAL A 79 -7.53 -0.09 -23.53
N PRO A 80 -7.81 -0.67 -24.71
CA PRO A 80 -7.56 -2.09 -24.93
C PRO A 80 -6.05 -2.31 -25.01
N SER A 81 -5.45 -2.80 -23.92
CA SER A 81 -4.09 -3.33 -23.93
C SER A 81 -4.11 -4.73 -24.51
N THR A 82 -3.51 -4.86 -25.70
CA THR A 82 -3.27 -6.14 -26.36
C THR A 82 -2.21 -6.92 -25.60
N GLY A 83 -2.64 -7.95 -24.86
CA GLY A 83 -1.76 -8.89 -24.16
C GLY A 83 -1.98 -9.02 -22.64
N ALA A 84 -3.07 -8.47 -22.07
CA ALA A 84 -3.33 -8.55 -20.64
C ALA A 84 -3.68 -9.98 -20.16
N PRO A 85 -3.25 -10.39 -18.96
CA PRO A 85 -3.75 -11.59 -18.29
C PRO A 85 -5.27 -11.53 -18.21
N THR A 86 -5.94 -12.63 -18.53
CA THR A 86 -7.41 -12.72 -18.48
C THR A 86 -7.93 -12.35 -17.09
N GLU A 87 -9.04 -11.59 -17.03
CA GLU A 87 -9.81 -11.35 -15.80
C GLU A 87 -10.03 -12.68 -15.06
N GLY A 88 -9.64 -12.72 -13.78
CA GLY A 88 -9.64 -13.95 -12.95
C GLY A 88 -8.26 -14.55 -12.68
N SER A 89 -7.18 -13.98 -13.24
CA SER A 89 -5.81 -14.29 -12.81
C SER A 89 -5.56 -13.82 -11.37
N ILE A 90 -5.22 -14.75 -10.47
CA ILE A 90 -4.81 -14.49 -9.07
C ILE A 90 -3.73 -13.40 -9.00
N CYS A 91 -2.91 -13.27 -10.05
CA CYS A 91 -1.85 -12.28 -10.11
C CYS A 91 -2.35 -10.82 -10.12
N LEU A 92 -3.53 -10.55 -10.71
CA LEU A 92 -4.09 -9.20 -10.79
C LEU A 92 -4.68 -8.69 -9.47
N GLU A 93 -4.85 -9.59 -8.49
CA GLU A 93 -5.23 -9.25 -7.12
C GLU A 93 -4.03 -8.75 -6.31
N ASN A 94 -2.80 -8.87 -6.81
CA ASN A 94 -1.60 -8.42 -6.11
C ASN A 94 -1.06 -7.13 -6.73
N ALA A 95 -0.40 -6.31 -5.91
CA ALA A 95 0.26 -5.08 -6.36
C ALA A 95 1.69 -4.95 -5.84
N VAL A 96 2.54 -4.28 -6.62
CA VAL A 96 3.80 -3.69 -6.16
C VAL A 96 3.63 -2.18 -6.11
N VAL A 97 3.94 -1.59 -4.96
CA VAL A 97 3.78 -0.16 -4.68
C VAL A 97 5.14 0.44 -4.36
N SER A 98 5.50 1.52 -5.05
CA SER A 98 6.76 2.22 -4.79
C SER A 98 6.69 3.72 -5.06
N MET A 99 7.58 4.48 -4.41
CA MET A 99 7.78 5.90 -4.69
C MET A 99 9.04 6.10 -5.52
N ALA A 100 8.86 6.57 -6.75
CA ALA A 100 9.90 6.77 -7.73
C ALA A 100 10.10 8.27 -8.02
N TYR A 101 10.70 8.98 -7.07
CA TYR A 101 10.89 10.44 -7.13
C TYR A 101 12.36 10.80 -7.34
N GLY A 102 12.67 11.56 -8.39
CA GLY A 102 13.98 12.11 -8.69
C GLY A 102 14.96 11.10 -9.30
N TYR A 103 14.45 10.03 -9.91
CA TYR A 103 15.28 8.96 -10.48
C TYR A 103 15.37 9.05 -12.00
N SER A 104 16.55 8.72 -12.51
CA SER A 104 16.86 8.69 -13.93
C SER A 104 16.24 7.48 -14.64
N LEU A 105 16.18 7.54 -15.97
CA LEU A 105 15.61 6.46 -16.79
C LEU A 105 16.29 5.09 -16.54
N ASP A 106 17.61 5.03 -16.35
CA ASP A 106 18.31 3.76 -16.06
C ASP A 106 17.81 3.09 -14.79
N ARG A 107 17.43 3.88 -13.77
CA ARG A 107 16.85 3.37 -12.53
C ARG A 107 15.45 2.82 -12.75
N PHE A 108 14.65 3.52 -13.55
CA PHE A 108 13.34 3.01 -13.97
C PHE A 108 13.46 1.73 -14.79
N GLU A 109 14.39 1.65 -15.74
CA GLU A 109 14.62 0.44 -16.52
C GLU A 109 15.02 -0.73 -15.61
N GLN A 110 15.97 -0.53 -14.70
CA GLN A 110 16.43 -1.55 -13.77
C GLN A 110 15.29 -2.11 -12.91
N PHE A 111 14.48 -1.24 -12.32
CA PHE A 111 13.37 -1.63 -11.46
C PHE A 111 12.24 -2.27 -12.29
N LEU A 112 11.75 -1.59 -13.33
CA LEU A 112 10.54 -1.99 -14.05
C LEU A 112 10.72 -3.21 -14.94
N TYR A 113 11.85 -3.35 -15.64
CA TYR A 113 12.05 -4.53 -16.48
C TYR A 113 12.18 -5.79 -15.63
N THR A 114 13.01 -5.74 -14.58
CA THR A 114 13.15 -6.90 -13.68
C THR A 114 11.83 -7.23 -13.00
N LEU A 115 11.09 -6.21 -12.53
CA LEU A 115 9.78 -6.40 -11.94
C LEU A 115 8.79 -7.04 -12.93
N ARG A 116 8.57 -6.42 -14.10
CA ARG A 116 7.53 -6.86 -15.02
C ARG A 116 7.79 -8.25 -15.60
N LEU A 117 9.05 -8.64 -15.79
CA LEU A 117 9.39 -10.01 -16.19
C LEU A 117 8.97 -11.04 -15.14
N ASN A 118 9.07 -10.67 -13.86
CA ASN A 118 8.88 -11.56 -12.73
C ASN A 118 7.53 -11.39 -12.02
N PHE A 119 6.71 -10.42 -12.43
CA PHE A 119 5.46 -10.07 -11.77
C PHE A 119 4.39 -9.60 -12.77
N CYS A 120 3.25 -10.30 -12.76
CA CYS A 120 2.11 -10.04 -13.63
C CYS A 120 1.00 -9.19 -12.99
N GLY A 121 1.15 -8.77 -11.73
CA GLY A 121 0.13 -7.99 -11.03
C GLY A 121 0.22 -6.48 -11.32
N ARG A 122 -0.47 -5.69 -10.51
CA ARG A 122 -0.52 -4.23 -10.67
C ARG A 122 0.80 -3.59 -10.22
N ILE A 123 1.39 -2.73 -11.04
CA ILE A 123 2.53 -1.91 -10.63
C ILE A 123 2.03 -0.50 -10.43
N ILE A 124 2.12 -0.01 -9.19
CA ILE A 124 1.65 1.32 -8.78
C ILE A 124 2.87 2.16 -8.39
N LEU A 125 3.17 3.19 -9.18
CA LEU A 125 4.27 4.10 -8.88
C LEU A 125 3.75 5.49 -8.56
N PHE A 126 4.29 6.08 -7.49
CA PHE A 126 4.16 7.49 -7.20
C PHE A 126 5.39 8.25 -7.73
N THR A 127 5.22 9.06 -8.78
CA THR A 127 6.33 9.81 -9.41
C THR A 127 6.23 11.31 -9.19
N GLU A 128 7.24 12.08 -9.60
CA GLU A 128 7.06 13.52 -9.74
C GLU A 128 6.07 13.89 -10.86
N PRO A 129 5.39 15.05 -10.76
CA PRO A 129 4.43 15.52 -11.79
C PRO A 129 5.04 15.72 -13.18
N ASN A 130 6.33 16.03 -13.23
CA ASN A 130 7.04 16.40 -14.45
C ASN A 130 8.09 15.33 -14.84
N ALA A 131 7.78 14.05 -14.61
CA ALA A 131 8.65 12.95 -15.02
C ALA A 131 9.00 13.04 -16.52
N GLU A 132 10.21 12.62 -16.88
CA GLU A 132 10.69 12.67 -18.27
C GLU A 132 9.77 11.87 -19.21
N LYS A 133 9.51 12.38 -20.43
CA LYS A 133 8.66 11.70 -21.42
C LYS A 133 9.06 10.25 -21.70
N ARG A 134 10.37 9.95 -21.67
CA ARG A 134 10.89 8.58 -21.86
C ARG A 134 10.53 7.65 -20.70
N ILE A 135 10.50 8.16 -19.47
CA ILE A 135 10.05 7.43 -18.29
C ILE A 135 8.54 7.16 -18.39
N LEU A 136 7.74 8.17 -18.75
CA LEU A 136 6.30 8.00 -18.95
C LEU A 136 5.98 6.94 -20.01
N LYS A 137 6.70 6.97 -21.15
CA LYS A 137 6.54 5.97 -22.21
C LYS A 137 6.97 4.56 -21.77
N LEU A 138 8.03 4.44 -20.97
CA LEU A 138 8.44 3.16 -20.39
C LEU A 138 7.36 2.59 -19.47
N MET A 139 6.78 3.43 -18.60
CA MET A 139 5.70 3.04 -17.70
C MET A 139 4.45 2.60 -18.46
N GLU A 140 4.05 3.34 -19.49
CA GLU A 140 2.93 2.96 -20.38
C GLU A 140 3.18 1.60 -21.05
N ASN A 141 4.35 1.41 -21.64
CA ASN A 141 4.72 0.15 -22.29
C ASN A 141 4.73 -1.07 -21.35
N LEU A 142 4.96 -0.85 -20.05
CA LEU A 142 5.04 -1.90 -19.04
C LEU A 142 3.79 -1.96 -18.16
N ASP A 143 2.68 -1.35 -18.59
CA ASP A 143 1.39 -1.33 -17.89
C ASP A 143 1.51 -0.88 -16.42
N VAL A 144 2.25 0.20 -16.20
CA VAL A 144 2.46 0.78 -14.87
C VAL A 144 1.42 1.86 -14.62
N THR A 145 0.68 1.72 -13.52
CA THR A 145 -0.19 2.77 -13.01
C THR A 145 0.65 3.86 -12.36
N ASN A 146 0.78 4.99 -13.05
CA ASN A 146 1.49 6.15 -12.53
C ASN A 146 0.54 7.11 -11.80
N HIS A 147 0.89 7.47 -10.56
CA HIS A 147 0.27 8.54 -9.79
C HIS A 147 1.29 9.67 -9.60
N PRO A 148 1.23 10.74 -10.40
CA PRO A 148 2.13 11.87 -10.19
C PRO A 148 1.74 12.64 -8.93
N VAL A 149 2.67 12.80 -7.98
CA VAL A 149 2.43 13.43 -6.68
C VAL A 149 3.39 14.59 -6.46
N LYS A 150 2.84 15.74 -6.05
CA LYS A 150 3.63 16.86 -5.52
C LYS A 150 3.99 16.58 -4.07
N ARG A 151 5.27 16.71 -3.71
CA ARG A 151 5.67 16.71 -2.29
C ARG A 151 4.92 17.82 -1.56
N LYS A 152 4.25 17.47 -0.46
CA LYS A 152 3.58 18.46 0.40
C LYS A 152 4.64 19.22 1.19
N GLU A 153 4.68 20.53 1.02
CA GLU A 153 5.58 21.41 1.77
C GLU A 153 5.34 21.27 3.28
N GLY A 154 6.41 21.27 4.07
CA GLY A 154 6.35 21.07 5.53
C GLY A 154 6.03 19.63 5.97
N MET A 155 5.69 18.71 5.06
CA MET A 155 5.48 17.30 5.38
C MET A 155 6.79 16.52 5.25
N ARG A 156 7.12 15.74 6.28
CA ARG A 156 8.28 14.83 6.23
C ARG A 156 8.10 13.79 5.11
N PRO A 157 9.14 13.50 4.30
CA PRO A 157 9.05 12.56 3.19
C PRO A 157 8.51 11.17 3.59
N GLU A 158 8.99 10.64 4.71
CA GLU A 158 8.55 9.37 5.29
C GLU A 158 7.05 9.39 5.64
N VAL A 159 6.51 10.46 6.24
CA VAL A 159 5.07 10.58 6.51
C VAL A 159 4.27 10.61 5.21
N HIS A 160 4.76 11.35 4.22
CA HIS A 160 4.11 11.43 2.92
C HIS A 160 4.06 10.05 2.24
N ARG A 161 5.16 9.28 2.29
CA ARG A 161 5.22 7.90 1.78
C ARG A 161 4.17 7.01 2.45
N LEU A 162 4.07 7.06 3.77
CA LEU A 162 3.12 6.23 4.53
C LEU A 162 1.66 6.51 4.14
N LEU A 163 1.32 7.80 3.95
CA LEU A 163 -0.03 8.19 3.52
C LEU A 163 -0.36 7.69 2.10
N LEU A 164 0.59 7.81 1.16
CA LEU A 164 0.40 7.31 -0.20
C LEU A 164 0.30 5.78 -0.24
N ASN A 165 1.15 5.09 0.53
CA ASN A 165 1.13 3.63 0.65
C ASN A 165 -0.21 3.12 1.21
N LYS A 166 -0.78 3.84 2.20
CA LYS A 166 -2.10 3.54 2.76
C LYS A 166 -3.20 3.55 1.70
N GLU A 167 -3.17 4.55 0.81
CA GLU A 167 -4.19 4.72 -0.24
C GLU A 167 -4.01 3.71 -1.38
N ALA A 168 -2.77 3.36 -1.74
CA ALA A 168 -2.47 2.44 -2.84
C ALA A 168 -2.96 1.00 -2.59
N CYS A 169 -2.94 0.54 -1.35
CA CYS A 169 -3.32 -0.83 -1.00
C CYS A 169 -4.74 -0.91 -0.46
N ALA A 170 -5.70 -0.93 -1.38
CA ALA A 170 -7.12 -1.00 -1.10
C ALA A 170 -7.79 -2.19 -1.82
N PRO A 171 -8.95 -2.68 -1.34
CA PRO A 171 -9.74 -3.65 -2.08
C PRO A 171 -10.00 -3.19 -3.54
N PRO A 172 -10.01 -4.11 -4.52
CA PRO A 172 -10.04 -5.57 -4.36
C PRO A 172 -8.66 -6.23 -4.27
N LEU A 173 -7.58 -5.49 -4.00
CA LEU A 173 -6.25 -6.10 -3.83
C LEU A 173 -6.24 -7.09 -2.66
N ARG A 174 -5.56 -8.21 -2.86
CA ARG A 174 -5.27 -9.21 -1.83
C ARG A 174 -3.96 -8.88 -1.11
N TRP A 175 -2.89 -8.62 -1.87
CA TRP A 175 -1.57 -8.30 -1.33
C TRP A 175 -0.92 -7.12 -2.02
N CYS A 176 -0.16 -6.35 -1.25
CA CYS A 176 0.64 -5.25 -1.76
C CYS A 176 2.07 -5.40 -1.23
N LEU A 177 3.04 -5.59 -2.12
CA LEU A 177 4.45 -5.42 -1.80
C LEU A 177 4.79 -3.94 -1.85
N PHE A 178 5.19 -3.39 -0.72
CA PHE A 178 5.78 -2.07 -0.64
C PHE A 178 7.28 -2.19 -0.77
N THR A 179 7.88 -1.34 -1.58
CA THR A 179 9.31 -1.42 -1.87
C THR A 179 9.92 -0.05 -2.08
N ASP A 180 11.15 0.12 -1.61
CA ASP A 180 12.05 1.16 -2.10
C ASP A 180 12.24 0.98 -3.61
N PHE A 181 12.44 2.09 -4.31
CA PHE A 181 12.57 2.08 -5.76
C PHE A 181 14.01 1.90 -6.23
N ARG A 182 14.96 2.55 -5.53
CA ARG A 182 16.34 2.71 -6.00
C ARG A 182 17.11 1.39 -6.04
N ASP A 183 16.98 0.60 -4.98
CA ASP A 183 17.89 -0.47 -4.63
C ASP A 183 17.17 -1.81 -4.49
N VAL A 184 16.16 -2.03 -5.33
CA VAL A 184 15.45 -3.31 -5.47
C VAL A 184 15.52 -3.82 -6.90
N PHE A 185 15.73 -5.13 -7.04
CA PHE A 185 15.52 -5.84 -8.29
C PHE A 185 14.86 -7.20 -8.04
N PHE A 186 14.25 -7.73 -9.10
CA PHE A 186 13.47 -8.96 -9.07
C PHE A 186 14.15 -10.01 -9.94
N GLN A 187 14.28 -11.24 -9.44
CA GLN A 187 15.04 -12.30 -10.13
C GLN A 187 14.33 -13.67 -10.12
N ALA A 188 13.13 -13.78 -9.53
CA ALA A 188 12.29 -14.99 -9.60
C ALA A 188 10.81 -14.63 -9.84
N GLY A 189 10.12 -15.49 -10.59
CA GLY A 189 8.76 -15.26 -11.10
C GLY A 189 7.65 -15.30 -10.04
N ALA A 190 6.43 -14.98 -10.48
CA ALA A 190 5.25 -14.82 -9.63
C ALA A 190 4.89 -16.10 -8.85
N GLU A 191 5.16 -17.28 -9.40
CA GLU A 191 5.02 -18.57 -8.71
C GLU A 191 5.86 -18.65 -7.44
N SER A 192 7.03 -18.00 -7.43
CA SER A 192 7.88 -17.91 -6.26
C SER A 192 7.33 -16.95 -5.22
N TRP A 193 6.48 -15.99 -5.59
CA TRP A 193 5.83 -15.10 -4.63
C TRP A 193 4.68 -15.81 -3.94
N ASP A 194 3.76 -16.38 -4.72
CA ASP A 194 2.56 -17.02 -4.20
C ASP A 194 2.88 -18.19 -3.26
N ALA A 195 3.95 -18.94 -3.54
CA ALA A 195 4.41 -20.04 -2.69
C ALA A 195 4.81 -19.60 -1.26
N HIS A 196 5.20 -18.34 -1.08
CA HIS A 196 5.67 -17.81 0.20
C HIS A 196 4.62 -16.92 0.91
N LEU A 197 3.44 -16.70 0.33
CA LEU A 197 2.40 -15.86 0.95
C LEU A 197 1.53 -16.70 1.90
N PRO A 198 1.72 -16.61 3.24
CA PRO A 198 0.93 -17.37 4.20
C PRO A 198 -0.55 -17.01 4.17
N HIS A 199 -1.38 -18.01 4.48
CA HIS A 199 -2.78 -17.78 4.82
C HIS A 199 -2.88 -17.21 6.25
N GLN A 200 -3.92 -16.39 6.52
CA GLN A 200 -4.24 -15.85 7.85
C GLN A 200 -3.25 -14.84 8.45
N VAL A 201 -2.37 -14.29 7.61
CA VAL A 201 -1.46 -13.20 7.97
C VAL A 201 -1.94 -11.90 7.31
N ASP A 202 -1.83 -10.78 8.03
CA ASP A 202 -2.14 -9.46 7.49
C ASP A 202 -0.89 -8.76 6.95
N LEU A 203 0.29 -9.02 7.54
CA LEU A 203 1.57 -8.36 7.23
C LEU A 203 2.76 -9.34 7.25
N ILE A 204 3.68 -9.17 6.30
CA ILE A 204 4.92 -9.95 6.19
C ILE A 204 6.08 -8.94 6.13
N PHE A 205 6.99 -9.04 7.09
CA PHE A 205 8.17 -8.18 7.15
C PHE A 205 9.41 -8.98 6.77
N ALA A 206 10.35 -8.33 6.09
CA ALA A 206 11.67 -8.90 5.82
C ALA A 206 12.63 -8.51 6.95
N GLU A 207 13.19 -9.51 7.64
CA GLU A 207 14.31 -9.27 8.55
C GLU A 207 15.61 -9.07 7.76
N GLU A 208 16.42 -8.13 8.22
CA GLU A 208 17.81 -7.99 7.79
C GLU A 208 18.69 -9.12 8.36
N ASP A 209 20.00 -9.07 8.13
CA ASP A 209 20.92 -10.10 8.63
C ASP A 209 20.85 -10.26 10.15
N GLN A 210 20.74 -11.50 10.64
CA GLN A 210 20.53 -11.78 12.08
C GLN A 210 21.70 -11.32 12.95
N SER A 211 22.89 -11.12 12.39
CA SER A 211 24.02 -10.56 13.14
C SER A 211 23.84 -9.06 13.46
N ALA A 212 22.97 -8.37 12.72
CA ALA A 212 22.53 -7.02 12.96
C ALA A 212 21.23 -6.99 13.77
N THR A 213 21.36 -6.58 15.03
CA THR A 213 20.22 -6.38 15.93
C THR A 213 19.95 -4.89 16.12
N MET A 214 18.75 -4.55 16.59
CA MET A 214 18.37 -3.17 16.90
C MET A 214 19.37 -2.49 17.84
N GLY A 215 19.87 -3.20 18.86
CA GLY A 215 20.83 -2.68 19.84
C GLY A 215 22.25 -2.49 19.30
N ARG A 216 22.61 -3.19 18.21
CA ARG A 216 23.91 -3.03 17.53
C ARG A 216 23.88 -1.98 16.43
N SER A 217 22.69 -1.60 15.97
CA SER A 217 22.52 -0.57 14.93
C SER A 217 22.48 0.82 15.57
N MET A 218 23.53 1.61 15.33
CA MET A 218 23.62 2.99 15.83
C MET A 218 22.40 3.83 15.43
N HIS A 219 22.00 3.77 14.16
CA HIS A 219 20.87 4.57 13.65
C HIS A 219 19.53 4.12 14.27
N ASN A 220 19.22 2.83 14.24
CA ASN A 220 17.95 2.35 14.79
C ASN A 220 17.85 2.55 16.30
N SER A 221 18.94 2.29 17.03
CA SER A 221 18.98 2.58 18.47
C SER A 221 18.76 4.07 18.76
N GLU A 222 19.32 4.96 17.95
CA GLU A 222 19.15 6.40 18.16
C GLU A 222 17.73 6.88 17.83
N TRP A 223 17.14 6.39 16.73
CA TRP A 223 15.74 6.70 16.40
C TRP A 223 14.78 6.26 17.49
N ILE A 224 14.96 5.05 18.03
CA ILE A 224 14.16 4.56 19.16
C ILE A 224 14.39 5.39 20.42
N ARG A 225 15.65 5.72 20.73
CA ARG A 225 15.99 6.47 21.94
C ARG A 225 15.30 7.82 22.02
N GLN A 226 15.17 8.51 20.89
CA GLN A 226 14.57 9.84 20.86
C GLN A 226 13.08 9.85 21.18
N CYS A 227 12.40 8.75 20.90
CA CYS A 227 10.94 8.65 21.04
C CYS A 227 10.53 7.83 22.27
N HIS A 228 11.33 6.82 22.64
CA HIS A 228 11.03 5.85 23.69
C HIS A 228 12.10 5.76 24.77
N GLY A 229 13.12 6.63 24.74
CA GLY A 229 14.19 6.66 25.72
C GLY A 229 15.11 5.43 25.67
N ASN A 230 15.99 5.35 26.67
CA ASN A 230 16.93 4.23 26.79
C ASN A 230 16.23 2.89 27.06
N GLU A 231 15.08 2.92 27.74
CA GLU A 231 14.26 1.74 28.02
C GLU A 231 13.78 1.10 26.71
N GLY A 232 13.23 1.88 25.78
CA GLY A 232 12.80 1.35 24.49
C GLY A 232 13.94 0.71 23.68
N VAL A 233 15.17 1.26 23.76
CA VAL A 233 16.35 0.65 23.13
C VAL A 233 16.71 -0.67 23.79
N GLN A 234 16.65 -0.75 25.12
CA GLN A 234 16.93 -2.00 25.84
C GLN A 234 15.91 -3.08 25.47
N GLU A 235 14.63 -2.72 25.41
CA GLU A 235 13.55 -3.66 25.04
C GLU A 235 13.73 -4.22 23.63
N LEU A 236 14.19 -3.40 22.68
CA LEU A 236 14.37 -3.84 21.30
C LEU A 236 15.74 -4.47 21.03
N SER A 237 16.71 -4.33 21.93
CA SER A 237 18.14 -4.54 21.66
C SER A 237 18.49 -5.87 20.97
N ASN A 238 17.80 -6.95 21.36
CA ASN A 238 18.06 -8.31 20.88
C ASN A 238 17.26 -8.71 19.63
N TYR A 239 16.29 -7.89 19.18
CA TYR A 239 15.53 -8.21 17.99
C TYR A 239 16.35 -7.94 16.72
N SER A 240 16.22 -8.85 15.76
CA SER A 240 16.65 -8.60 14.38
C SER A 240 15.84 -7.44 13.80
N ILE A 241 16.49 -6.67 12.95
CA ILE A 241 15.91 -5.47 12.34
C ILE A 241 14.94 -5.91 11.25
N VAL A 242 13.68 -5.48 11.32
CA VAL A 242 12.79 -5.52 10.14
C VAL A 242 13.06 -4.31 9.24
N CYS A 243 13.17 -4.54 7.94
CA CYS A 243 13.44 -3.46 6.99
C CYS A 243 12.16 -2.66 6.70
N SER A 244 12.22 -1.33 6.76
CA SER A 244 11.07 -0.49 6.41
C SER A 244 10.97 -0.15 4.93
N GLY A 245 12.04 -0.39 4.17
CA GLY A 245 12.05 -0.20 2.73
C GLY A 245 11.29 -1.30 1.99
N THR A 246 11.05 -2.46 2.61
CA THR A 246 10.32 -3.57 1.98
C THR A 246 9.45 -4.33 2.97
N PHE A 247 8.17 -4.52 2.65
CA PHE A 247 7.24 -5.40 3.38
C PHE A 247 6.01 -5.71 2.52
N ILE A 248 5.28 -6.77 2.85
CA ILE A 248 4.05 -7.16 2.15
C ILE A 248 2.88 -7.02 3.12
N GLY A 249 1.74 -6.50 2.63
CA GLY A 249 0.56 -6.35 3.45
C GLY A 249 -0.75 -6.56 2.70
N THR A 250 -1.76 -7.06 3.41
CA THR A 250 -3.15 -6.99 2.95
C THR A 250 -3.65 -5.56 3.05
N PRO A 251 -4.74 -5.16 2.37
CA PRO A 251 -5.32 -3.83 2.54
C PRO A 251 -5.67 -3.50 4.00
N ARG A 252 -6.11 -4.50 4.79
CA ARG A 252 -6.41 -4.32 6.21
C ARG A 252 -5.15 -4.07 7.02
N GLY A 253 -4.17 -4.99 6.92
CA GLY A 253 -2.91 -4.90 7.65
C GLY A 253 -2.16 -3.61 7.35
N THR A 254 -2.03 -3.29 6.06
CA THR A 254 -1.38 -2.06 5.61
C THR A 254 -2.03 -0.83 6.20
N ARG A 255 -3.37 -0.72 6.15
CA ARG A 255 -4.06 0.48 6.67
C ARG A 255 -3.78 0.70 8.15
N ILE A 256 -3.88 -0.37 8.95
CA ILE A 256 -3.64 -0.31 10.40
C ILE A 256 -2.17 0.06 10.67
N LEU A 257 -1.23 -0.57 9.98
CA LEU A 257 0.20 -0.27 10.11
C LEU A 257 0.50 1.17 9.73
N MET A 258 0.00 1.66 8.60
CA MET A 258 0.26 3.02 8.12
C MET A 258 -0.33 4.07 9.05
N ASP A 259 -1.54 3.86 9.56
CA ASP A 259 -2.15 4.77 10.53
C ASP A 259 -1.34 4.85 11.82
N LYS A 260 -0.89 3.69 12.32
CA LYS A 260 -0.04 3.66 13.50
C LYS A 260 1.33 4.28 13.23
N MET A 261 1.98 3.98 12.11
CA MET A 261 3.27 4.56 11.70
C MET A 261 3.19 6.08 11.57
N VAL A 262 2.11 6.61 10.97
CA VAL A 262 1.90 8.06 10.87
C VAL A 262 1.76 8.67 12.27
N SER A 263 0.92 8.09 13.14
CA SER A 263 0.75 8.56 14.51
C SER A 263 2.05 8.48 15.32
N GLU A 264 2.84 7.43 15.14
CA GLU A 264 4.08 7.15 15.85
C GLU A 264 5.16 8.17 15.48
N VAL A 265 5.39 8.31 14.17
CA VAL A 265 6.39 9.25 13.64
C VAL A 265 5.99 10.69 13.95
N THR A 266 4.70 11.06 13.84
CA THR A 266 4.22 12.43 14.13
C THR A 266 4.12 12.76 15.60
N GLY A 267 3.86 11.77 16.46
CA GLY A 267 3.85 11.93 17.92
C GLY A 267 5.24 11.97 18.55
N CYS A 268 6.28 11.50 17.84
CA CYS A 268 7.64 11.59 18.34
C CYS A 268 8.19 13.02 18.28
N ASN A 269 8.54 13.56 19.44
CA ASN A 269 9.19 14.87 19.61
C ASN A 269 10.70 14.86 19.25
N GLY A 270 11.23 13.74 18.75
CA GLY A 270 12.60 13.60 18.29
C GLY A 270 12.90 14.61 17.18
N SER A 271 13.81 15.54 17.46
CA SER A 271 14.05 16.72 16.64
C SER A 271 14.69 16.37 15.30
N GLY A 272 13.95 16.54 14.19
CA GLY A 272 14.51 16.86 12.87
C GLY A 272 15.30 15.77 12.14
N ILE A 273 15.39 14.55 12.67
CA ILE A 273 16.07 13.45 11.98
C ILE A 273 15.12 12.83 10.95
N VAL A 274 15.65 12.70 9.74
CA VAL A 274 14.96 12.08 8.60
C VAL A 274 15.28 10.58 8.54
N GLY A 275 14.36 9.79 8.02
CA GLY A 275 14.55 8.34 7.82
C GLY A 275 14.38 7.49 9.09
N MET A 276 13.56 7.95 10.04
CA MET A 276 13.30 7.23 11.30
C MET A 276 12.31 6.06 11.16
N ASP A 277 11.73 5.89 9.97
CA ASP A 277 10.72 4.91 9.63
C ASP A 277 11.13 3.48 10.02
N GLN A 278 12.39 3.09 9.82
CA GLN A 278 12.84 1.76 10.19
C GLN A 278 12.84 1.52 11.70
N GLY A 279 13.30 2.49 12.49
CA GLY A 279 13.28 2.41 13.94
C GLY A 279 11.85 2.26 14.45
N HIS A 280 10.97 3.17 14.04
CA HIS A 280 9.57 3.16 14.46
C HIS A 280 8.79 1.94 13.99
N MET A 281 9.06 1.44 12.78
CA MET A 281 8.45 0.20 12.31
C MET A 281 8.86 -0.97 13.21
N ASN A 282 10.13 -1.05 13.63
CA ASN A 282 10.58 -2.08 14.57
C ASN A 282 9.91 -1.94 15.94
N TRP A 283 9.70 -0.72 16.45
CA TRP A 283 8.92 -0.52 17.68
C TRP A 283 7.52 -1.11 17.56
N ILE A 284 6.76 -0.69 16.53
CA ILE A 284 5.38 -1.14 16.33
C ILE A 284 5.33 -2.65 16.16
N VAL A 285 6.15 -3.21 15.26
CA VAL A 285 6.16 -4.65 14.95
C VAL A 285 6.51 -5.50 16.16
N ARG A 286 7.41 -5.04 17.04
CA ARG A 286 7.85 -5.85 18.20
C ARG A 286 7.00 -5.63 19.45
N LYS A 287 6.34 -4.48 19.58
CA LYS A 287 5.70 -4.08 20.84
C LYS A 287 4.18 -3.92 20.75
N GLU A 288 3.66 -3.51 19.61
CA GLU A 288 2.29 -3.01 19.53
C GLU A 288 1.42 -3.75 18.51
N ILE A 289 2.01 -4.34 17.46
CA ILE A 289 1.28 -4.88 16.31
C ILE A 289 0.25 -5.94 16.69
N VAL A 290 0.56 -6.79 17.69
CA VAL A 290 -0.37 -7.80 18.20
C VAL A 290 -1.54 -7.15 18.93
N ALA A 291 -1.29 -6.10 19.73
CA ALA A 291 -2.34 -5.36 20.42
C ALA A 291 -3.26 -4.60 19.45
N LEU A 292 -2.79 -4.32 18.24
CA LEU A 292 -3.59 -3.76 17.15
C LEU A 292 -4.47 -4.81 16.44
N GLY A 293 -4.42 -6.08 16.86
CA GLY A 293 -5.19 -7.16 16.24
C GLY A 293 -4.74 -7.48 14.81
N VAL A 294 -3.45 -7.32 14.53
CA VAL A 294 -2.84 -7.58 13.22
C VAL A 294 -1.99 -8.84 13.31
N ASN A 295 -2.34 -9.86 12.52
CA ASN A 295 -1.51 -11.05 12.40
C ASN A 295 -0.32 -10.74 11.50
N TYR A 296 0.89 -11.05 11.94
CA TYR A 296 2.07 -10.76 11.17
C TYR A 296 3.09 -11.90 11.24
N THR A 297 3.99 -11.92 10.26
CA THR A 297 5.22 -12.69 10.31
C THR A 297 6.41 -11.77 10.03
N ALA A 298 7.56 -12.08 10.63
CA ALA A 298 8.84 -11.48 10.29
C ALA A 298 9.72 -12.61 9.75
N GLU A 299 9.96 -12.58 8.44
CA GLU A 299 10.69 -13.61 7.74
C GLU A 299 12.19 -13.37 7.85
N GLN A 300 12.90 -14.39 8.32
CA GLN A 300 14.35 -14.37 8.31
C GLN A 300 14.84 -14.24 6.87
N ARG A 301 15.90 -13.45 6.69
CA ARG A 301 16.59 -13.30 5.41
C ARG A 301 16.82 -14.65 4.73
N ARG A 302 16.59 -14.70 3.40
CA ARG A 302 16.71 -15.90 2.54
C ARG A 302 15.69 -17.02 2.76
N LYS A 303 14.62 -16.80 3.53
CA LYS A 303 13.54 -17.80 3.74
C LYS A 303 12.17 -17.38 3.19
N GLY A 304 12.09 -16.20 2.61
CA GLY A 304 10.83 -15.54 2.25
C GLY A 304 10.90 -14.89 0.89
N VAL A 305 9.89 -14.07 0.59
CA VAL A 305 9.79 -13.36 -0.71
C VAL A 305 10.93 -12.35 -0.88
N ILE A 306 11.33 -11.69 0.21
CA ILE A 306 12.26 -10.57 0.19
C ILE A 306 13.57 -10.97 0.89
N ASN A 307 14.69 -10.71 0.21
CA ASN A 307 16.04 -10.87 0.75
C ASN A 307 16.72 -9.49 0.85
N THR A 308 16.66 -8.90 2.04
CA THR A 308 17.31 -7.61 2.35
C THR A 308 18.77 -7.84 2.72
N VAL A 309 19.69 -7.39 1.86
CA VAL A 309 21.11 -7.75 1.96
C VAL A 309 21.99 -6.68 2.59
N GLY A 310 21.48 -5.48 2.87
CA GLY A 310 22.36 -4.32 3.07
C GLY A 310 23.18 -4.29 4.37
N LEU A 311 22.92 -5.20 5.32
CA LEU A 311 23.74 -5.42 6.52
C LEU A 311 24.52 -6.74 6.49
N VAL A 312 24.48 -7.49 5.39
CA VAL A 312 25.26 -8.72 5.20
C VAL A 312 26.74 -8.37 5.02
N LYS A 313 27.63 -9.17 5.61
CA LYS A 313 29.07 -9.06 5.37
C LYS A 313 29.38 -9.51 3.94
N ALA A 314 30.15 -8.72 3.19
CA ALA A 314 30.47 -9.00 1.78
C ALA A 314 30.97 -10.44 1.54
N LYS A 315 31.87 -10.95 2.39
CA LYS A 315 32.37 -12.34 2.30
C LYS A 315 31.26 -13.39 2.43
N SER A 316 30.28 -13.16 3.30
CA SER A 316 29.13 -14.05 3.47
C SER A 316 28.22 -14.00 2.24
N LEU A 317 27.95 -12.80 1.72
CA LEU A 317 27.11 -12.61 0.55
C LEU A 317 27.60 -13.38 -0.68
N LEU A 318 28.91 -13.40 -0.93
CA LEU A 318 29.49 -14.14 -2.07
C LEU A 318 29.18 -15.64 -2.03
N SER A 319 29.04 -16.23 -0.84
CA SER A 319 28.68 -17.64 -0.69
C SER A 319 27.18 -17.92 -0.90
N GLU A 320 26.38 -16.88 -1.08
CA GLU A 320 24.93 -16.95 -1.27
C GLU A 320 24.54 -16.75 -2.74
N ILE A 321 25.48 -16.31 -3.58
CA ILE A 321 25.31 -16.28 -5.02
C ILE A 321 25.42 -17.71 -5.53
N ASP A 322 24.58 -18.08 -6.49
CA ASP A 322 24.61 -19.40 -7.11
C ASP A 322 25.96 -19.69 -7.80
N GLN A 323 26.22 -20.95 -8.12
CA GLN A 323 27.51 -21.36 -8.71
C GLN A 323 27.77 -20.73 -10.08
N GLY A 324 26.73 -20.37 -10.84
CA GLY A 324 26.82 -19.69 -12.12
C GLY A 324 27.07 -18.19 -12.00
N GLY A 325 26.81 -17.59 -10.83
CA GLY A 325 26.93 -16.15 -10.63
C GLY A 325 25.75 -15.35 -11.21
N ASP A 326 24.61 -16.00 -11.41
CA ASP A 326 23.44 -15.46 -12.09
C ASP A 326 22.37 -14.91 -11.13
N PHE A 327 22.28 -15.42 -9.90
CA PHE A 327 21.27 -14.98 -8.94
C PHE A 327 21.68 -15.22 -7.48
N LEU A 328 21.05 -14.46 -6.58
CA LEU A 328 21.18 -14.65 -5.14
C LEU A 328 20.22 -15.77 -4.66
N THR A 329 20.72 -16.74 -3.90
CA THR A 329 19.95 -17.92 -3.46
C THR A 329 19.25 -17.74 -2.11
N GLN A 330 18.15 -18.47 -1.92
CA GLN A 330 17.54 -18.75 -0.63
C GLN A 330 18.44 -19.67 0.22
N THR A 331 18.02 -20.01 1.44
CA THR A 331 18.83 -20.81 2.38
C THR A 331 19.21 -22.20 1.89
N ASP A 332 18.50 -22.75 0.91
CA ASP A 332 18.80 -24.05 0.28
C ASP A 332 20.00 -24.00 -0.68
N GLY A 333 20.48 -22.81 -1.04
CA GLY A 333 21.60 -22.61 -1.96
C GLY A 333 21.27 -22.90 -3.42
N ILE A 334 20.01 -23.12 -3.77
CA ILE A 334 19.59 -23.53 -5.12
C ILE A 334 18.44 -22.64 -5.63
N THR A 335 17.47 -22.33 -4.78
CA THR A 335 16.29 -21.53 -5.17
C THR A 335 16.65 -20.05 -5.21
N PRO A 336 16.33 -19.30 -6.28
CA PRO A 336 16.54 -17.85 -6.30
C PRO A 336 15.70 -17.12 -5.23
N SER A 337 16.26 -16.09 -4.60
CA SER A 337 15.48 -15.15 -3.77
C SER A 337 14.59 -14.29 -4.68
N PRO A 338 13.26 -14.25 -4.52
CA PRO A 338 12.40 -13.56 -5.49
C PRO A 338 12.70 -12.08 -5.65
N VAL A 339 12.84 -11.37 -4.52
CA VAL A 339 13.14 -9.95 -4.44
C VAL A 339 14.45 -9.75 -3.69
N VAL A 340 15.36 -8.95 -4.25
CA VAL A 340 16.61 -8.58 -3.59
C VAL A 340 16.61 -7.08 -3.31
N HIS A 341 16.74 -6.70 -2.04
CA HIS A 341 16.71 -5.30 -1.60
C HIS A 341 18.06 -4.87 -1.02
N GLN A 342 18.42 -3.61 -1.28
CA GLN A 342 19.71 -2.98 -0.96
C GLN A 342 20.89 -3.60 -1.74
N TYR A 343 20.61 -4.08 -2.96
CA TYR A 343 21.60 -4.72 -3.83
C TYR A 343 22.74 -3.78 -4.22
N ASP A 344 22.47 -2.46 -4.27
CA ASP A 344 23.41 -1.43 -4.71
C ASP A 344 24.54 -1.15 -3.70
N ARG A 345 24.57 -1.86 -2.58
CA ARG A 345 25.70 -1.86 -1.64
C ARG A 345 26.82 -2.83 -2.04
N PHE A 346 26.57 -3.72 -3.00
CA PHE A 346 27.50 -4.78 -3.40
C PHE A 346 27.75 -4.73 -4.91
N PRO A 347 29.01 -4.60 -5.37
CA PRO A 347 29.35 -4.60 -6.80
C PRO A 347 28.81 -5.82 -7.55
N GLU A 348 28.94 -7.02 -6.96
CA GLU A 348 28.55 -8.28 -7.58
C GLU A 348 27.04 -8.33 -7.83
N LEU A 349 26.23 -7.85 -6.88
CA LEU A 349 24.79 -7.79 -7.07
C LEU A 349 24.36 -6.69 -8.04
N LYS A 350 25.11 -5.60 -8.18
CA LYS A 350 24.84 -4.61 -9.24
C LYS A 350 25.01 -5.22 -10.61
N GLU A 351 26.04 -6.03 -10.82
CA GLU A 351 26.27 -6.71 -12.09
C GLU A 351 25.16 -7.72 -12.39
N ILE A 352 24.73 -8.50 -11.39
CA ILE A 352 23.58 -9.41 -11.51
C ILE A 352 22.32 -8.63 -11.88
N ALA A 353 22.00 -7.55 -11.15
CA ALA A 353 20.83 -6.73 -11.41
C ALA A 353 20.82 -6.19 -12.85
N VAL A 354 21.96 -5.71 -13.36
CA VAL A 354 22.08 -5.21 -14.74
C VAL A 354 21.87 -6.33 -15.76
N ARG A 355 22.41 -7.54 -15.53
CA ARG A 355 22.17 -8.69 -16.42
C ARG A 355 20.69 -9.05 -16.48
N HIS A 356 20.03 -9.13 -15.32
CA HIS A 356 18.58 -9.39 -15.24
C HIS A 356 17.76 -8.32 -15.96
N MET A 357 18.10 -7.04 -15.79
CA MET A 357 17.45 -5.95 -16.52
C MET A 357 17.60 -6.10 -18.04
N GLN A 358 18.81 -6.40 -18.53
CA GLN A 358 19.07 -6.56 -19.97
C GLN A 358 18.31 -7.75 -20.56
N GLN A 359 18.28 -8.89 -19.85
CA GLN A 359 17.52 -10.07 -20.25
C GLN A 359 16.02 -9.77 -20.29
N ALA A 360 15.48 -9.13 -19.24
CA ALA A 360 14.09 -8.74 -19.17
C ALA A 360 13.69 -7.75 -20.27
N LYS A 361 14.52 -6.73 -20.52
CA LYS A 361 14.31 -5.76 -21.59
C LYS A 361 14.24 -6.44 -22.96
N LYS A 362 15.12 -7.41 -23.22
CA LYS A 362 15.08 -8.20 -24.46
C LYS A 362 13.80 -9.03 -24.55
N ALA A 363 13.45 -9.76 -23.49
CA ALA A 363 12.26 -10.62 -23.46
C ALA A 363 10.96 -9.83 -23.68
N LEU A 364 10.82 -8.68 -23.03
CA LEU A 364 9.62 -7.83 -23.09
C LEU A 364 9.54 -6.97 -24.35
N SER A 365 10.64 -6.82 -25.11
CA SER A 365 10.63 -6.08 -26.40
C SER A 365 10.16 -6.91 -27.61
N HIS A 366 10.01 -8.23 -27.44
CA HIS A 366 9.60 -9.16 -28.48
C HIS A 366 8.15 -9.65 -28.36
N ASN A 367 7.45 -9.21 -27.30
CA ASN A 367 6.01 -9.37 -27.11
C ASN A 367 5.32 -8.04 -27.40
#